data_AF-P35078-F1
#
_entry.id   AF-P35078-F1
#
_cell.length_a   1.000
_cell.length_b   1.000
_cell.length_c   1.000
_cell.angle_alpha   90.00
_cell.angle_beta   90.00
_cell.angle_gamma   90.00
#
_symmetry.space_group_name_H-M   'P 1'
#
loop_
_entity.id
_entity.type
_entity.pdbx_description
1 polymer ?
#
loop_
_entity_poly.entity_id
_entity_poly.type
_entity_poly.pdbx_seq_one_letter_code
_entity_poly.pdbx_strand_id
1 'polypeptide(L)'
;AQVINTFDGVADYLLTYHKLPDNYITKSEAQALGWVASKGNLADVAPGKSIGGDIFSNREGKLPAKSGRTWREADINYTSGFRNSDRILYSSDWLIYKTTDHYKTFTKIR
;
A
#
# COMPACT_ATOMS: atom_id res chain seq x y z
N ALA A 1 2.26 -2.34 -18.27
CA ALA A 1 2.04 -1.01 -17.66
C ALA A 1 3.29 -0.63 -16.87
N GLN A 2 3.65 0.64 -16.85
CA GLN A 2 4.80 1.14 -16.09
C GLN A 2 4.54 0.94 -14.58
N VAL A 3 5.45 0.28 -13.88
CA VAL A 3 5.33 0.02 -12.44
C VAL A 3 5.83 1.25 -11.69
N ILE A 4 5.00 1.77 -10.79
CA ILE A 4 5.37 2.80 -9.81
C ILE A 4 5.16 2.18 -8.43
N ASN A 5 6.24 1.82 -7.75
CA ASN A 5 6.20 1.10 -6.48
C ASN A 5 7.23 1.58 -5.45
N THR A 6 7.88 2.72 -5.67
CA THR A 6 8.79 3.34 -4.69
C THR A 6 8.04 4.31 -3.78
N PHE A 7 8.57 4.63 -2.59
CA PHE A 7 7.91 5.55 -1.66
C PHE A 7 7.60 6.91 -2.30
N ASP A 8 8.59 7.59 -2.87
CA ASP A 8 8.38 8.91 -3.47
C ASP A 8 7.51 8.82 -4.72
N GLY A 9 7.75 7.84 -5.60
CA GLY A 9 6.95 7.69 -6.81
C GLY A 9 5.46 7.47 -6.52
N VAL A 10 5.12 6.64 -5.53
CA VAL A 10 3.73 6.40 -5.15
C VAL A 10 3.15 7.57 -4.36
N ALA A 11 3.93 8.22 -3.48
CA ALA A 11 3.50 9.40 -2.75
C ALA A 11 3.13 10.55 -3.71
N ASP A 12 4.00 10.84 -4.67
CA ASP A 12 3.79 11.91 -5.64
C ASP A 12 2.61 11.59 -6.58
N TYR A 13 2.46 10.32 -6.97
CA TYR A 13 1.30 9.89 -7.76
C TYR A 13 -0.01 10.04 -6.98
N LEU A 14 -0.04 9.66 -5.70
CA LEU A 14 -1.21 9.82 -4.82
C LEU A 14 -1.61 11.29 -4.68
N LEU A 15 -0.65 12.19 -4.44
CA LEU A 15 -0.93 13.63 -4.34
C LEU A 15 -1.41 14.24 -5.67
N THR A 16 -0.91 13.73 -6.79
CA THR A 16 -1.24 14.28 -8.12
C THR A 16 -2.60 13.79 -8.61
N TYR A 17 -2.88 12.50 -8.47
CA TYR A 17 -4.04 11.86 -9.11
C TYR A 17 -5.10 11.37 -8.13
N HIS A 18 -4.87 11.49 -6.82
CA HIS A 18 -5.80 11.07 -5.78
C HIS A 18 -6.24 9.59 -5.89
N LYS A 19 -5.37 8.75 -6.46
CA LYS A 19 -5.53 7.30 -6.59
C LYS A 19 -4.17 6.62 -6.63
N LEU A 20 -4.13 5.31 -6.38
CA LEU A 20 -2.90 4.53 -6.56
C LEU A 20 -2.58 4.35 -8.06
N PRO A 21 -1.29 4.15 -8.40
CA PRO A 21 -0.90 3.66 -9.72
C PRO A 21 -1.61 2.36 -10.11
N ASP A 22 -1.81 2.12 -11.40
CA ASP A 22 -2.57 0.97 -11.92
C ASP A 22 -1.89 -0.40 -11.67
N ASN A 23 -0.66 -0.42 -11.15
CA ASN A 23 0.02 -1.63 -10.69
C ASN A 23 -0.42 -2.08 -9.27
N TYR A 24 -1.39 -1.42 -8.65
CA TYR A 24 -1.96 -1.86 -7.38
C TYR A 24 -3.28 -2.59 -7.56
N ILE A 25 -3.47 -3.65 -6.78
CA ILE A 25 -4.74 -4.34 -6.59
C ILE A 25 -4.96 -4.58 -5.09
N THR A 26 -6.21 -4.56 -4.65
CA THR A 26 -6.58 -4.87 -3.27
C THR A 26 -6.33 -6.34 -2.93
N LYS A 27 -6.30 -6.67 -1.63
CA LYS A 27 -6.24 -8.07 -1.18
C LYS A 27 -7.37 -8.92 -1.77
N SER A 28 -8.58 -8.36 -1.84
CA SER A 28 -9.76 -9.07 -2.38
C SER A 28 -9.62 -9.36 -3.88
N GLU A 29 -9.14 -8.39 -4.66
CA GLU A 29 -8.91 -8.59 -6.10
C GLU A 29 -7.80 -9.61 -6.34
N ALA A 30 -6.69 -9.53 -5.57
CA ALA A 30 -5.63 -10.52 -5.65
C ALA A 30 -6.12 -11.93 -5.29
N GLN A 31 -6.91 -12.08 -4.23
CA GLN A 31 -7.50 -13.36 -3.84
C GLN A 31 -8.41 -13.93 -4.92
N ALA A 32 -9.21 -13.09 -5.59
CA ALA A 32 -10.06 -13.50 -6.71
C ALA A 32 -9.24 -14.00 -7.92
N LEU A 33 -8.01 -13.50 -8.10
CA LEU A 33 -7.07 -13.99 -9.12
C LEU A 33 -6.34 -15.28 -8.71
N GLY A 34 -6.53 -15.78 -7.49
CA GLY A 34 -5.89 -16.99 -6.97
C GLY A 34 -4.68 -16.75 -6.07
N TRP A 35 -4.49 -15.51 -5.59
CA TRP A 35 -3.43 -15.22 -4.62
C TRP A 35 -3.70 -15.92 -3.29
N VAL A 36 -2.71 -16.69 -2.84
CA VAL A 36 -2.68 -17.34 -1.53
C VAL A 36 -1.45 -16.82 -0.80
N ALA A 37 -1.66 -15.98 0.22
CA ALA A 37 -0.60 -15.28 0.91
C ALA A 37 0.51 -16.21 1.45
N SER A 38 0.15 -17.39 1.97
CA SER A 38 1.10 -18.39 2.48
C SER A 38 1.96 -19.06 1.40
N LYS A 39 1.60 -18.92 0.12
CA LYS A 39 2.38 -19.42 -1.02
C LYS A 39 3.32 -18.37 -1.62
N GLY A 40 3.18 -17.08 -1.26
CA GLY A 40 3.97 -16.02 -1.89
C GLY A 40 3.76 -15.90 -3.40
N ASN A 41 2.59 -16.33 -3.92
CA ASN A 41 2.35 -16.52 -5.35
C ASN A 41 1.71 -15.30 -6.04
N LEU A 42 1.79 -14.09 -5.47
CA LEU A 42 1.11 -12.92 -6.04
C LEU A 42 1.62 -12.60 -7.45
N ALA A 43 2.94 -12.68 -7.66
CA ALA A 43 3.53 -12.43 -8.98
C ALA A 43 3.15 -13.50 -10.03
N ASP A 44 2.74 -14.69 -9.60
CA ASP A 44 2.29 -15.76 -10.51
C ASP A 44 0.88 -15.50 -11.03
N VAL A 45 -0.01 -15.03 -10.15
CA VAL A 45 -1.43 -14.78 -10.47
C VAL A 45 -1.69 -13.37 -10.99
N ALA A 46 -0.82 -12.42 -10.66
CA ALA A 46 -0.94 -11.02 -11.02
C ALA A 46 0.45 -10.41 -11.32
N PRO A 47 1.06 -10.75 -12.47
CA PRO A 47 2.40 -10.29 -12.82
C PRO A 47 2.53 -8.75 -12.79
N GLY A 48 3.56 -8.27 -12.09
CA GLY A 48 3.85 -6.83 -11.95
C GLY A 48 2.87 -6.07 -11.06
N LYS A 49 1.99 -6.76 -10.31
CA LYS A 49 1.08 -6.12 -9.35
C LYS A 49 1.62 -6.16 -7.93
N SER A 50 1.25 -5.15 -7.15
CA SER A 50 1.46 -5.06 -5.71
C SER A 50 0.12 -5.01 -4.97
N ILE A 51 0.09 -5.47 -3.72
CA ILE A 51 -1.08 -5.29 -2.86
C ILE A 51 -1.20 -3.82 -2.45
N GLY A 52 -2.38 -3.22 -2.58
CA GLY A 52 -2.64 -1.89 -2.07
C GLY A 52 -4.05 -1.41 -2.33
N GLY A 53 -4.46 -0.39 -1.58
CA GLY A 53 -5.79 0.18 -1.65
C GLY A 53 -6.70 -0.22 -0.50
N ASP A 54 -6.33 -1.23 0.29
CA ASP A 54 -7.11 -1.69 1.44
C ASP A 54 -7.17 -0.64 2.56
N ILE A 55 -8.25 -0.67 3.35
CA ILE A 55 -8.41 0.19 4.52
C ILE A 55 -7.38 -0.18 5.58
N PHE A 56 -6.66 0.83 6.08
CA PHE A 56 -5.79 0.71 7.24
C PHE A 56 -6.52 1.24 8.48
N SER A 57 -6.90 0.34 9.38
CA SER A 57 -7.74 0.70 10.55
C SER A 57 -7.05 1.55 11.62
N ASN A 58 -5.72 1.74 11.56
CA ASN A 58 -4.95 2.52 12.54
C ASN A 58 -5.25 2.13 14.01
N ARG A 59 -5.37 0.83 14.29
CA ARG A 59 -5.81 0.30 15.61
C ARG A 59 -4.92 0.73 16.76
N GLU A 60 -3.63 0.86 16.51
CA GLU A 60 -2.63 1.28 17.51
C GLU A 60 -2.57 2.81 17.67
N GLY A 61 -3.34 3.58 16.90
CA GLY A 61 -3.41 5.04 17.02
C GLY A 61 -2.11 5.78 16.70
N LYS A 62 -1.17 5.14 15.99
CA LYS A 62 0.16 5.70 15.68
C LYS A 62 0.13 6.79 14.60
N LEU A 63 -0.91 6.83 13.77
CA LEU A 63 -1.13 7.89 12.79
C LEU A 63 -2.18 8.90 13.29
N PRO A 64 -2.08 10.19 12.89
CA PRO A 64 -2.98 11.22 13.38
C PRO A 64 -4.43 10.97 12.95
N ALA A 65 -5.32 10.83 13.94
CA ALA A 65 -6.75 10.68 13.74
C ALA A 65 -7.46 12.05 13.63
N LYS A 66 -8.52 12.09 12.84
CA LYS A 66 -9.43 13.25 12.70
C LYS A 66 -10.82 12.72 12.33
N SER A 67 -11.89 13.35 12.82
CA SER A 67 -13.25 12.99 12.40
C SER A 67 -13.38 13.06 10.87
N GLY A 68 -13.92 12.00 10.26
CA GLY A 68 -14.03 11.85 8.80
C GLY A 68 -12.74 11.45 8.08
N ARG A 69 -11.59 11.37 8.76
CA ARG A 69 -10.35 10.87 8.17
C ARG A 69 -10.34 9.36 8.15
N THR A 70 -10.14 8.78 6.98
CA THR A 70 -9.86 7.35 6.79
C THR A 70 -8.43 7.14 6.34
N TRP A 71 -7.82 6.02 6.69
CA TRP A 71 -6.49 5.64 6.23
C TRP A 71 -6.57 4.42 5.31
N ARG A 72 -5.66 4.36 4.34
CA ARG A 72 -5.43 3.21 3.46
C ARG A 72 -3.94 2.88 3.40
N GLU A 73 -3.64 1.65 3.00
CA GLU A 73 -2.27 1.15 2.88
C GLU A 73 -1.96 0.61 1.47
N ALA A 74 -0.69 0.65 1.09
CA ALA A 74 -0.18 -0.04 -0.09
C ALA A 74 1.25 -0.54 0.12
N ASP A 75 1.59 -1.69 -0.47
CA ASP A 75 2.92 -2.27 -0.45
C ASP A 75 3.89 -1.43 -1.29
N ILE A 76 5.12 -1.27 -0.79
CA ILE A 76 6.18 -0.53 -1.46
C ILE A 76 7.37 -1.46 -1.67
N ASN A 77 8.16 -1.22 -2.71
CA ASN A 77 9.35 -2.02 -3.07
C ASN A 77 9.07 -3.51 -3.30
N TYR A 78 7.82 -3.90 -3.56
CA TYR A 78 7.44 -5.28 -3.87
C TYR A 78 7.65 -5.57 -5.37
N THR A 79 8.16 -6.77 -5.67
CA THR A 79 8.35 -7.28 -7.03
C THR A 79 7.77 -8.69 -7.18
N SER A 80 8.19 -9.64 -6.33
CA SER A 80 7.71 -11.02 -6.33
C SER A 80 7.89 -11.72 -4.98
N GLY A 81 7.32 -12.91 -4.84
CA GLY A 81 7.45 -13.76 -3.66
C GLY A 81 6.56 -13.32 -2.49
N PHE A 82 7.07 -13.50 -1.27
CA PHE A 82 6.38 -13.04 -0.06
C PHE A 82 6.40 -11.51 0.05
N ARG A 83 5.32 -10.95 0.60
CA ARG A 83 5.24 -9.50 0.88
C ARG A 83 6.31 -9.10 1.89
N ASN A 84 6.97 -7.97 1.64
CA ASN A 84 8.04 -7.41 2.48
C ASN A 84 7.47 -6.63 3.70
N SER A 85 8.25 -5.75 4.32
CA SER A 85 7.83 -4.90 5.44
C SER A 85 7.52 -3.44 5.12
N ASP A 86 7.59 -3.06 3.86
CA ASP A 86 7.50 -1.66 3.43
C ASP A 86 6.08 -1.31 3.01
N ARG A 87 5.51 -0.27 3.62
CA ARG A 87 4.15 0.19 3.34
C ARG A 87 4.09 1.71 3.29
N ILE A 88 3.35 2.22 2.32
CA ILE A 88 2.89 3.61 2.32
C ILE A 88 1.49 3.69 2.92
N LEU A 89 1.25 4.72 3.71
CA LEU A 89 0.00 4.98 4.41
C LEU A 89 -0.49 6.35 3.96
N TYR A 90 -1.72 6.42 3.46
CA TYR A 90 -2.29 7.66 2.94
C TYR A 90 -3.70 7.87 3.47
N SER A 91 -3.99 9.11 3.87
CA SER A 91 -5.29 9.47 4.42
C SER A 91 -6.25 9.99 3.34
N SER A 92 -7.54 10.05 3.66
CA SER A 92 -8.57 10.67 2.79
C SER A 92 -8.35 12.16 2.54
N ASP A 93 -7.55 12.82 3.38
CA ASP A 93 -7.11 14.20 3.24
C ASP A 93 -5.60 14.32 2.94
N TRP A 94 -5.04 13.28 2.33
CA TRP A 94 -3.72 13.28 1.66
C TRP A 94 -2.50 13.55 2.55
N LEU A 95 -2.58 13.23 3.84
CA LEU A 95 -1.36 12.98 4.62
C LEU A 95 -0.71 11.70 4.13
N ILE A 96 0.62 11.69 4.00
CA ILE A 96 1.35 10.50 3.54
C ILE A 96 2.46 10.16 4.52
N TYR A 97 2.43 8.91 5.00
CA TYR A 97 3.41 8.31 5.89
C TYR A 97 3.98 7.04 5.26
N LYS A 98 5.13 6.61 5.76
CA LYS A 98 5.72 5.31 5.45
C LYS A 98 6.04 4.52 6.71
N THR A 99 6.11 3.21 6.56
CA THR A 99 6.74 2.25 7.50
C THR A 99 7.62 1.30 6.70
N THR A 100 8.73 0.88 7.29
CA THR A 100 9.65 -0.14 6.75
C THR A 100 9.87 -1.29 7.73
N ASP A 101 9.10 -1.33 8.81
CA ASP A 101 9.32 -2.19 9.97
C ASP A 101 8.04 -2.93 10.41
N HIS A 102 7.17 -3.25 9.45
CA HIS A 102 5.86 -3.87 9.71
C HIS A 102 5.02 -3.06 10.70
N TYR A 103 4.80 -1.79 10.39
CA TYR A 103 3.88 -0.90 11.13
C TYR A 103 4.33 -0.60 12.57
N LYS A 104 5.58 -0.93 12.95
CA LYS A 104 6.09 -0.62 14.29
C LYS A 104 6.27 0.88 14.44
N THR A 105 6.89 1.54 13.46
CA THR A 105 7.07 2.99 13.43
C THR A 105 6.62 3.59 12.11
N PHE A 106 6.34 4.89 12.13
CA PHE A 106 5.89 5.63 10.96
C PHE A 106 6.67 6.93 10.80
N THR A 107 7.01 7.27 9.56
CA THR A 107 7.64 8.55 9.21
C THR A 107 6.74 9.30 8.25
N LYS A 108 6.40 10.56 8.57
CA LYS A 108 5.69 11.44 7.66
C LYS A 108 6.59 11.77 6.46
N ILE A 109 6.07 11.66 5.24
CA ILE A 109 6.81 12.00 4.01
C ILE A 109 6.14 13.08 3.17
N ARG A 110 4.82 13.31 3.34
CA ARG A 110 4.09 14.46 2.79
C ARG A 110 3.04 14.93 3.81
#